data_AF-A0A5C4XKY3-F1
#
_entry.id   AF-A0A5C4XKY3-F1
#
_cell.length_a   1.000
_cell.length_b   1.000
_cell.length_c   1.000
_cell.angle_alpha   90.00
_cell.angle_beta   90.00
_cell.angle_gamma   90.00
#
_symmetry.space_group_name_H-M   'P 1'
#
loop_
_entity.id
_entity.type
_entity.pdbx_description
1 polymer ?
#
loop_
_entity_poly.entity_id
_entity_poly.type
_entity_poly.pdbx_seq_one_letter_code
_entity_poly.pdbx_strand_id
1 'polypeptide(L)'
;MMTTTSRVRLRGSVAAAVLLGVVGCSDGTADGAGGADGPTPAAVTSERPASGAPSPRTTSSSASSTPVPTDLPQDVLLPASALQPSDGPRTVTSGVEPWVLSTGCDLGRPSGAVQVLSLRQGDGQFEVPVGVQQVAVYADADAAQAEAARVAGAASACAAAAPGSDGGGTRYRVTPLDVGAQGTSIVTDYYGVTADDPAADGIGDAVAVLRRGTAVVLVGAAGGEDSMSGAQARVAGYAQQAWERLCRYQVEGCA
;
A
#
# COMPACT_ATOMS: atom_id res chain seq x y z
N MET A 1 -27.59 -34.51 44.98
CA MET A 1 -26.13 -34.74 45.13
C MET A 1 -25.44 -33.86 44.08
N MET A 2 -25.14 -32.59 44.33
CA MET A 2 -24.00 -32.03 45.08
C MET A 2 -22.65 -32.62 44.66
N THR A 3 -21.93 -31.95 43.76
CA THR A 3 -20.62 -31.35 44.08
C THR A 3 -20.24 -30.28 43.06
N THR A 4 -20.27 -29.02 43.51
CA THR A 4 -19.65 -27.86 42.88
C THR A 4 -18.14 -27.90 43.15
N THR A 5 -17.30 -27.55 42.17
CA THR A 5 -15.94 -27.08 42.48
C THR A 5 -15.48 -26.04 41.45
N SER A 6 -15.68 -24.77 41.80
CA SER A 6 -15.00 -23.63 41.19
C SER A 6 -13.50 -23.70 41.48
N ARG A 7 -12.66 -23.35 40.49
CA ARG A 7 -11.29 -22.87 40.74
C ARG A 7 -11.02 -21.60 39.94
N VAL A 8 -10.90 -20.53 40.71
CA VAL A 8 -10.33 -19.21 40.37
C VAL A 8 -8.81 -19.35 40.24
N ARG A 9 -8.20 -18.79 39.19
CA ARG A 9 -6.79 -18.34 39.17
C ARG A 9 -6.71 -17.07 38.33
N LEU A 10 -6.66 -15.91 38.98
CA LEU A 10 -5.47 -15.14 39.40
C LEU A 10 -4.84 -14.34 38.24
N ARG A 11 -4.97 -13.02 38.41
CA ARG A 11 -4.44 -11.93 37.59
C ARG A 11 -2.92 -11.96 37.54
N GLY A 12 -2.37 -11.65 36.36
CA GLY A 12 -0.96 -11.31 36.18
C GLY A 12 -0.85 -10.18 35.15
N SER A 13 -0.99 -8.94 35.62
CA SER A 13 -0.73 -7.73 34.82
C SER A 13 0.77 -7.46 34.81
N VAL A 14 1.39 -7.39 33.63
CA VAL A 14 2.75 -6.86 33.47
C VAL A 14 2.63 -5.55 32.70
N ALA A 15 2.79 -4.45 33.42
CA ALA A 15 2.94 -3.11 32.85
C ALA A 15 4.41 -2.90 32.50
N ALA A 16 4.72 -2.72 31.21
CA ALA A 16 6.03 -2.25 30.76
C ALA A 16 5.93 -0.75 30.49
N ALA A 17 6.52 0.05 31.38
CA ALA A 17 6.75 1.47 31.18
C ALA A 17 8.04 1.66 30.37
N VAL A 18 7.94 2.34 29.22
CA VAL A 18 9.11 2.81 28.47
C VAL A 18 9.09 4.34 28.50
N LEU A 19 10.03 4.91 29.24
CA LEU A 19 10.39 6.33 29.31
C LEU A 19 11.56 6.57 28.35
N LEU A 20 11.35 7.37 27.31
CA LEU A 20 12.35 8.03 26.47
C LEU A 20 11.64 9.30 25.96
N GLY A 21 12.10 10.53 26.07
CA GLY A 21 13.38 11.12 26.42
C GLY A 21 13.37 12.47 25.69
N VAL A 22 13.09 13.56 26.40
CA VAL A 22 12.95 14.91 25.84
C VAL A 22 14.33 15.47 25.52
N VAL A 23 14.54 15.95 24.29
CA VAL A 23 15.65 16.83 23.92
C VAL A 23 15.05 18.07 23.25
N GLY A 24 15.25 19.22 23.89
CA GLY A 24 14.93 20.54 23.35
C GLY A 24 16.13 21.21 22.67
N CYS A 25 15.99 22.52 22.44
CA CYS A 25 16.88 23.52 21.81
C CYS A 25 16.38 23.94 20.40
N SER A 26 16.14 25.20 20.04
CA SER A 26 16.29 26.49 20.74
C SER A 26 15.48 27.57 20.02
N ASP A 27 14.97 28.53 20.77
CA ASP A 27 14.45 29.81 20.30
C ASP A 27 15.57 30.78 19.85
N GLY A 28 15.31 31.58 18.82
CA GLY A 28 16.11 32.75 18.39
C GLY A 28 15.24 33.68 17.53
N THR A 29 14.66 34.77 18.09
CA THR A 29 15.19 36.16 18.16
C THR A 29 15.34 36.82 16.77
N ALA A 30 14.86 38.02 16.41
CA ALA A 30 14.15 39.12 17.08
C ALA A 30 13.50 40.01 15.99
N ASP A 31 12.34 40.60 16.30
CA ASP A 31 11.79 41.74 15.57
C ASP A 31 12.37 43.05 16.13
N GLY A 32 13.00 43.83 15.27
CA GLY A 32 13.52 45.17 15.59
C GLY A 32 13.10 46.17 14.52
N ALA A 33 12.08 46.96 14.84
CA ALA A 33 11.68 48.13 14.06
C ALA A 33 12.49 49.36 14.50
N GLY A 34 12.99 50.13 13.53
CA GLY A 34 13.64 51.42 13.74
C GLY A 34 13.91 52.10 12.41
N GLY A 35 13.17 53.16 12.12
CA GLY A 35 13.29 53.93 10.88
C GLY A 35 14.20 55.15 10.98
N ALA A 36 14.19 55.88 9.86
CA ALA A 36 14.58 57.27 9.63
C ALA A 36 15.92 57.54 8.89
N ASP A 37 15.71 58.27 7.78
CA ASP A 37 16.53 59.30 7.12
C ASP A 37 17.61 58.93 6.08
N GLY A 38 17.40 59.52 4.90
CA GLY A 38 18.28 59.50 3.73
C GLY A 38 19.53 60.41 3.87
N PRO A 39 20.30 60.62 2.78
CA PRO A 39 19.82 61.41 1.65
C PRO A 39 20.23 60.91 0.25
N THR A 40 19.52 61.40 -0.78
CA THR A 40 19.84 61.30 -2.22
C THR A 40 21.14 62.03 -2.57
N PRO A 41 21.93 61.55 -3.55
CA PRO A 41 22.03 62.34 -4.78
C PRO A 41 22.25 61.55 -6.11
N ALA A 42 21.74 62.19 -7.16
CA ALA A 42 22.24 62.32 -8.53
C ALA A 42 22.29 61.11 -9.49
N ALA A 43 21.53 61.27 -10.57
CA ALA A 43 21.66 60.54 -11.82
C ALA A 43 23.01 60.81 -12.49
N VAL A 44 23.63 59.74 -12.99
CA VAL A 44 24.72 59.78 -13.99
C VAL A 44 24.39 58.80 -15.09
N THR A 45 24.08 59.34 -16.26
CA THR A 45 24.06 58.62 -17.53
C THR A 45 25.49 58.20 -17.86
N SER A 46 25.70 56.90 -18.09
CA SER A 46 26.93 56.36 -18.68
C SER A 46 26.56 55.30 -19.70
N GLU A 47 26.72 55.64 -20.98
CA GLU A 47 26.76 54.67 -22.07
C GLU A 47 28.08 53.87 -22.00
N ARG A 48 27.98 52.54 -22.09
CA ARG A 48 29.11 51.65 -22.39
C ARG A 48 28.65 50.47 -23.25
N PRO A 49 29.47 49.97 -24.20
CA PRO A 49 29.00 49.17 -25.33
C PRO A 49 28.66 47.72 -24.99
N ALA A 50 27.95 47.09 -25.94
CA ALA A 50 27.51 45.71 -25.96
C ALA A 50 28.58 44.68 -25.54
N SER A 51 28.19 43.80 -24.63
CA SER A 51 28.80 42.48 -24.44
C SER A 51 27.67 41.46 -24.50
N GLY A 52 27.65 40.66 -25.57
CA GLY A 52 26.62 39.65 -25.79
C GLY A 52 26.54 38.67 -24.62
N ALA A 53 25.31 38.32 -24.23
CA ALA A 53 25.06 37.29 -23.23
C ALA A 53 25.62 35.95 -23.72
N PRO A 54 26.28 35.16 -22.85
CA PRO A 54 26.69 33.81 -23.22
C PRO A 54 25.43 32.99 -23.52
N SER A 55 25.38 32.35 -24.70
CA SER A 55 24.32 31.40 -25.02
C SER A 55 24.19 30.37 -23.90
N PRO A 56 22.98 30.05 -23.42
CA PRO A 56 22.80 28.92 -22.53
C PRO A 56 23.29 27.68 -23.27
N ARG A 57 24.31 27.00 -22.72
CA ARG A 57 24.63 25.65 -23.15
C ARG A 57 23.43 24.79 -22.77
N THR A 58 22.59 24.50 -23.73
CA THR A 58 21.71 23.33 -23.69
C THR A 58 22.59 22.09 -23.79
N THR A 59 23.24 21.73 -22.69
CA THR A 59 23.65 20.35 -22.47
C THR A 59 22.38 19.56 -22.17
N SER A 60 21.62 19.26 -23.22
CA SER A 60 20.67 18.15 -23.18
C SER A 60 21.51 16.89 -23.06
N SER A 61 21.88 16.55 -21.82
CA SER A 61 22.26 15.20 -21.48
C SER A 61 21.01 14.37 -21.67
N SER A 62 20.83 13.84 -22.87
CA SER A 62 19.96 12.69 -23.11
C SER A 62 20.62 11.51 -22.41
N ALA A 63 20.47 11.44 -21.08
CA ALA A 63 20.77 10.23 -20.35
C ALA A 63 19.86 9.15 -20.96
N SER A 64 20.47 8.14 -21.58
CA SER A 64 19.75 6.93 -21.99
C SER A 64 19.16 6.33 -20.72
N SER A 65 17.89 6.59 -20.45
CA SER A 65 17.13 5.81 -19.49
C SER A 65 16.99 4.42 -20.08
N THR A 66 17.51 3.41 -19.39
CA THR A 66 17.18 2.03 -19.71
C THR A 66 15.65 1.91 -19.67
N PRO A 67 15.00 1.42 -20.74
CA PRO A 67 13.55 1.29 -20.75
C PRO A 67 13.14 0.30 -19.65
N VAL A 68 12.11 0.68 -18.87
CA VAL A 68 11.56 -0.21 -17.84
C VAL A 68 10.87 -1.39 -18.54
N PRO A 69 11.09 -2.64 -18.08
CA PRO A 69 10.39 -3.79 -18.62
C PRO A 69 8.87 -3.66 -18.52
N THR A 70 8.16 -4.05 -19.59
CA THR A 70 6.68 -4.06 -19.64
C THR A 70 6.09 -5.47 -19.70
N ASP A 71 6.95 -6.49 -19.76
CA ASP A 71 6.57 -7.90 -19.70
C ASP A 71 6.32 -8.37 -18.25
N LEU A 72 5.47 -9.38 -18.10
CA LEU A 72 5.16 -10.06 -16.84
C LEU A 72 5.49 -11.56 -16.92
N PRO A 73 6.75 -11.95 -16.71
CA PRO A 73 7.11 -13.36 -16.59
C PRO A 73 6.62 -13.94 -15.25
N GLN A 74 6.45 -15.26 -15.18
CA GLN A 74 5.86 -15.91 -14.00
C GLN A 74 6.74 -15.85 -12.74
N ASP A 75 8.03 -15.55 -12.85
CA ASP A 75 8.95 -15.37 -11.71
C ASP A 75 8.61 -14.14 -10.85
N VAL A 76 7.81 -13.20 -11.36
CA VAL A 76 7.25 -12.09 -10.57
C VAL A 76 6.17 -12.56 -9.59
N LEU A 77 5.59 -13.73 -9.82
CA LEU A 77 4.59 -14.33 -8.95
C LEU A 77 5.26 -15.03 -7.75
N LEU A 78 4.59 -15.00 -6.61
CA LEU A 78 4.99 -15.72 -5.41
C LEU A 78 4.97 -17.23 -5.67
N PRO A 79 5.97 -17.99 -5.18
CA PRO A 79 5.97 -19.44 -5.29
C PRO A 79 4.83 -20.02 -4.45
N ALA A 80 4.41 -21.26 -4.74
CA ALA A 80 3.33 -21.91 -4.01
C ALA A 80 3.59 -21.96 -2.50
N SER A 81 4.83 -22.24 -2.09
CA SER A 81 5.25 -22.29 -0.68
C SER A 81 5.13 -20.96 0.07
N ALA A 82 4.98 -19.83 -0.63
CA ALA A 82 4.82 -18.51 -0.03
C ALA A 82 3.36 -18.15 0.21
N LEU A 83 2.41 -18.82 -0.45
CA LEU A 83 0.98 -18.58 -0.30
C LEU A 83 0.33 -19.67 0.54
N GLN A 84 -0.87 -19.39 1.04
CA GLN A 84 -1.73 -20.40 1.65
C GLN A 84 -2.98 -20.63 0.82
N PRO A 85 -3.38 -21.91 0.64
CA PRO A 85 -2.64 -23.12 0.99
C PRO A 85 -1.34 -23.26 0.17
N SER A 86 -0.31 -23.88 0.75
CA SER A 86 0.94 -24.15 0.03
C SER A 86 0.77 -25.24 -1.03
N ASP A 87 -0.19 -26.12 -0.80
CA ASP A 87 -0.60 -27.20 -1.69
C ASP A 87 -1.90 -26.83 -2.42
N GLY A 88 -2.30 -27.68 -3.37
CA GLY A 88 -3.54 -27.52 -4.13
C GLY A 88 -3.34 -26.94 -5.52
N PRO A 89 -4.44 -26.81 -6.30
CA PRO A 89 -4.38 -26.38 -7.68
C PRO A 89 -3.84 -24.95 -7.78
N ARG A 90 -3.02 -24.73 -8.79
CA ARG A 90 -2.40 -23.44 -9.07
C ARG A 90 -2.78 -23.01 -10.48
N THR A 91 -3.45 -21.86 -10.58
CA THR A 91 -3.92 -21.32 -11.86
C THR A 91 -3.29 -19.97 -12.09
N VAL A 92 -2.65 -19.81 -13.25
CA VAL A 92 -2.09 -18.54 -13.71
C VAL A 92 -2.84 -18.11 -14.96
N THR A 93 -3.38 -16.90 -14.95
CA THR A 93 -4.15 -16.33 -16.05
C THR A 93 -3.53 -15.02 -16.48
N SER A 94 -3.41 -14.80 -17.79
CA SER A 94 -3.02 -13.51 -18.37
C SER A 94 -4.26 -12.75 -18.83
N GLY A 95 -4.25 -11.43 -18.63
CA GLY A 95 -5.33 -10.55 -19.10
C GLY A 95 -5.95 -9.73 -17.98
N VAL A 96 -6.69 -8.69 -18.37
CA VAL A 96 -7.29 -7.74 -17.43
C VAL A 96 -8.51 -8.38 -16.75
N GLU A 97 -8.37 -8.65 -15.46
CA GLU A 97 -9.44 -9.12 -14.57
C GLU A 97 -9.70 -8.08 -13.47
N PRO A 98 -10.88 -8.06 -12.84
CA PRO A 98 -11.10 -7.26 -11.64
C PRO A 98 -10.08 -7.56 -10.55
N TRP A 99 -9.71 -6.54 -9.79
CA TRP A 99 -8.93 -6.71 -8.56
C TRP A 99 -9.75 -7.54 -7.57
N VAL A 100 -9.16 -8.62 -7.09
CA VAL A 100 -9.85 -9.59 -6.24
C VAL A 100 -9.96 -9.06 -4.82
N LEU A 101 -11.21 -9.00 -4.35
CA LEU A 101 -11.59 -8.93 -2.94
C LEU A 101 -12.68 -9.97 -2.72
N SER A 102 -12.68 -10.64 -1.58
CA SER A 102 -13.46 -11.86 -1.34
C SER A 102 -14.96 -11.66 -1.42
N THR A 103 -15.49 -10.55 -0.91
CA THR A 103 -16.93 -10.27 -0.90
C THR A 103 -17.21 -8.78 -1.11
N GLY A 104 -18.43 -8.47 -1.58
CA GLY A 104 -19.16 -7.21 -1.43
C GLY A 104 -18.53 -5.89 -1.87
N CYS A 105 -17.35 -5.90 -2.48
CA CYS A 105 -16.58 -4.71 -2.74
C CYS A 105 -15.94 -4.76 -4.12
N ASP A 106 -16.30 -3.80 -4.98
CA ASP A 106 -15.69 -3.66 -6.31
C ASP A 106 -14.48 -2.72 -6.25
N LEU A 107 -13.28 -3.30 -6.31
CA LEU A 107 -12.03 -2.55 -6.43
C LEU A 107 -11.76 -2.11 -7.89
N GLY A 108 -12.65 -2.42 -8.82
CA GLY A 108 -12.53 -2.15 -10.25
C GLY A 108 -11.54 -3.08 -10.94
N ARG A 109 -11.03 -2.63 -12.09
CA ARG A 109 -10.08 -3.36 -12.94
C ARG A 109 -8.82 -2.50 -13.16
N PRO A 110 -7.65 -3.11 -13.40
CA PRO A 110 -6.42 -2.42 -13.78
C PRO A 110 -6.50 -1.86 -15.21
N SER A 111 -7.31 -0.82 -15.41
CA SER A 111 -7.46 -0.16 -16.71
C SER A 111 -6.16 0.56 -17.09
N GLY A 112 -5.80 0.50 -18.38
CA GLY A 112 -4.55 1.10 -18.87
C GLY A 112 -3.27 0.32 -18.54
N ALA A 113 -3.36 -0.83 -17.86
CA ALA A 113 -2.23 -1.73 -17.72
C ALA A 113 -1.82 -2.30 -19.09
N VAL A 114 -0.51 -2.33 -19.33
CA VAL A 114 0.10 -2.92 -20.54
C VAL A 114 0.01 -4.44 -20.49
N GLN A 115 0.24 -5.02 -19.31
CA GLN A 115 0.05 -6.44 -19.04
C GLN A 115 -0.50 -6.65 -17.64
N VAL A 116 -1.26 -7.75 -17.49
CA VAL A 116 -1.79 -8.21 -16.21
C VAL A 116 -1.60 -9.72 -16.11
N LEU A 117 -1.10 -10.17 -14.97
CA LEU A 117 -0.92 -11.57 -14.63
C LEU A 117 -1.58 -11.86 -13.28
N SER A 118 -2.55 -12.77 -13.28
CA SER A 118 -3.29 -13.23 -12.11
C SER A 118 -2.81 -14.63 -11.70
N LEU A 119 -2.73 -14.86 -10.40
CA LEU A 119 -2.44 -16.14 -9.77
C LEU A 119 -3.53 -16.45 -8.75
N ARG A 120 -4.03 -17.68 -8.79
CA ARG A 120 -4.84 -18.31 -7.74
C ARG A 120 -4.17 -19.60 -7.27
N GLN A 121 -4.08 -19.79 -5.96
CA GLN A 121 -3.51 -20.95 -5.29
C GLN A 121 -4.56 -21.54 -4.35
N GLY A 122 -4.92 -22.80 -4.58
CA GLY A 122 -6.07 -23.46 -3.94
C GLY A 122 -7.37 -23.24 -4.69
N ASP A 123 -8.42 -23.95 -4.29
CA ASP A 123 -9.75 -23.96 -4.90
C ASP A 123 -10.88 -23.55 -3.96
N GLY A 124 -10.56 -23.25 -2.70
CA GLY A 124 -11.55 -22.80 -1.70
C GLY A 124 -12.42 -23.91 -1.13
N GLN A 125 -12.14 -25.18 -1.44
CA GLN A 125 -12.93 -26.30 -0.92
C GLN A 125 -12.80 -26.40 0.60
N PHE A 126 -13.92 -26.73 1.26
CA PHE A 126 -13.98 -26.89 2.71
C PHE A 126 -13.48 -25.67 3.49
N GLU A 127 -13.81 -24.47 3.00
CA GLU A 127 -13.48 -23.20 3.67
C GLU A 127 -11.96 -22.98 3.79
N VAL A 128 -11.13 -23.71 3.04
CA VAL A 128 -9.71 -23.44 2.94
C VAL A 128 -9.52 -22.10 2.21
N PRO A 129 -8.61 -21.21 2.66
CA PRO A 129 -8.35 -19.95 1.96
C PRO A 129 -7.88 -20.18 0.52
N VAL A 130 -8.03 -19.19 -0.34
CA VAL A 130 -7.45 -19.17 -1.68
C VAL A 130 -6.40 -18.07 -1.73
N GLY A 131 -5.14 -18.45 -1.92
CA GLY A 131 -4.05 -17.50 -2.12
C GLY A 131 -4.23 -16.77 -3.45
N VAL A 132 -4.14 -15.45 -3.43
CA VAL A 132 -4.31 -14.61 -4.62
C VAL A 132 -3.13 -13.68 -4.80
N GLN A 133 -2.70 -13.52 -6.04
CA GLN A 133 -1.80 -12.43 -6.43
C GLN A 133 -2.20 -11.94 -7.82
N GLN A 134 -2.29 -10.65 -8.01
CA GLN A 134 -2.51 -10.03 -9.32
C GLN A 134 -1.47 -8.95 -9.50
N VAL A 135 -0.76 -8.96 -10.62
CA VAL A 135 0.25 -7.96 -10.96
C VAL A 135 -0.16 -7.27 -12.24
N ALA A 136 -0.18 -5.94 -12.22
CA ALA A 136 -0.45 -5.10 -13.37
C ALA A 136 0.76 -4.19 -13.63
N VAL A 137 1.25 -4.17 -14.86
CA VAL A 137 2.36 -3.29 -15.27
C VAL A 137 1.83 -2.20 -16.18
N TYR A 138 2.26 -0.97 -15.92
CA TYR A 138 1.84 0.24 -16.59
C TYR A 138 2.95 0.78 -17.49
N ALA A 139 2.59 1.70 -18.38
CA ALA A 139 3.55 2.35 -19.28
C ALA A 139 4.62 3.15 -18.51
N ASP A 140 4.24 3.72 -17.37
CA ASP A 140 5.10 4.55 -16.53
C ASP A 140 4.66 4.52 -15.06
N ALA A 141 5.46 5.15 -14.19
CA ALA A 141 5.27 5.15 -12.75
C ALA A 141 4.07 6.03 -12.33
N ASP A 142 3.69 7.02 -13.13
CA ASP A 142 2.56 7.91 -12.87
C ASP A 142 1.23 7.19 -13.13
N ALA A 143 1.16 6.40 -14.20
CA ALA A 143 0.02 5.53 -14.48
C ALA A 143 -0.13 4.45 -13.38
N ALA A 144 0.97 3.85 -12.93
CA ALA A 144 0.94 2.91 -11.80
C ALA A 144 0.53 3.60 -10.48
N GLN A 145 0.98 4.84 -10.24
CA GLN A 145 0.58 5.66 -9.09
C GLN A 145 -0.92 5.96 -9.11
N ALA A 146 -1.43 6.36 -10.28
CA ALA A 146 -2.84 6.67 -10.47
C ALA A 146 -3.71 5.44 -10.21
N GLU A 147 -3.30 4.26 -10.67
CA GLU A 147 -4.02 3.02 -10.36
C GLU A 147 -3.98 2.71 -8.86
N ALA A 148 -2.81 2.72 -8.23
CA ALA A 148 -2.69 2.40 -6.80
C ALA A 148 -3.58 3.34 -5.96
N ALA A 149 -3.59 4.63 -6.30
CA ALA A 149 -4.47 5.62 -5.67
C ALA A 149 -5.96 5.34 -5.95
N ARG A 150 -6.31 4.94 -7.17
CA ARG A 150 -7.69 4.56 -7.54
C ARG A 150 -8.18 3.36 -6.73
N VAL A 151 -7.36 2.32 -6.60
CA VAL A 151 -7.71 1.11 -5.84
C VAL A 151 -7.85 1.43 -4.34
N ALA A 152 -6.91 2.21 -3.78
CA ALA A 152 -7.01 2.66 -2.38
C ALA A 152 -8.27 3.53 -2.13
N GLY A 153 -8.62 4.39 -3.09
CA GLY A 153 -9.84 5.17 -3.08
C GLY A 153 -11.10 4.31 -3.13
N ALA A 154 -11.13 3.30 -4.00
CA ALA A 154 -12.23 2.34 -4.08
C ALA A 154 -12.40 1.54 -2.78
N ALA A 155 -11.30 1.07 -2.20
CA ALA A 155 -11.30 0.37 -0.92
C ALA A 155 -11.81 1.26 0.23
N SER A 156 -11.38 2.53 0.27
CA SER A 156 -11.82 3.49 1.29
C SER A 156 -13.31 3.83 1.14
N ALA A 157 -13.79 4.03 -0.09
CA ALA A 157 -15.20 4.24 -0.36
C ALA A 157 -16.05 3.04 0.07
N CYS A 158 -15.53 1.83 -0.17
CA CYS A 158 -16.16 0.59 0.22
C CYS A 158 -16.24 0.41 1.75
N ALA A 159 -15.16 0.72 2.47
CA ALA A 159 -15.16 0.74 3.93
C ALA A 159 -16.15 1.76 4.52
N ALA A 160 -16.33 2.91 3.85
CA ALA A 160 -17.26 3.95 4.27
C ALA A 160 -18.74 3.60 4.01
N ALA A 161 -19.03 2.71 3.07
CA ALA A 161 -20.38 2.38 2.62
C ALA A 161 -21.10 1.31 3.47
N ALA A 162 -20.65 1.01 4.69
CA ALA A 162 -21.17 -0.09 5.50
C ALA A 162 -22.60 0.14 6.08
N PRO A 163 -23.45 -0.91 6.20
CA PRO A 163 -23.23 -2.25 5.66
C PRO A 163 -23.24 -2.21 4.13
N GLY A 164 -22.38 -3.02 3.50
CA GLY A 164 -22.21 -3.01 2.05
C GLY A 164 -23.52 -3.28 1.27
N SER A 165 -23.46 -3.06 -0.04
CA SER A 165 -24.59 -3.16 -0.99
C SER A 165 -25.37 -4.48 -0.94
N ASP A 166 -24.79 -5.52 -0.34
CA ASP A 166 -25.32 -6.87 -0.25
C ASP A 166 -26.31 -7.05 0.92
N GLY A 167 -26.48 -6.01 1.76
CA GLY A 167 -27.35 -6.04 2.94
C GLY A 167 -26.85 -6.92 4.09
N GLY A 168 -25.64 -7.48 3.96
CA GLY A 168 -24.98 -8.31 4.98
C GLY A 168 -24.24 -7.50 6.05
N GLY A 169 -23.76 -8.19 7.09
CA GLY A 169 -22.97 -7.59 8.18
C GLY A 169 -21.55 -7.19 7.78
N THR A 170 -21.06 -7.60 6.60
CA THR A 170 -19.66 -7.43 6.20
C THR A 170 -19.21 -5.97 6.22
N ARG A 171 -18.03 -5.74 6.82
CA ARG A 171 -17.35 -4.44 6.85
C ARG A 171 -15.92 -4.58 6.34
N TYR A 172 -15.31 -3.45 5.99
CA TYR A 172 -13.91 -3.41 5.55
C TYR A 172 -13.13 -2.43 6.40
N ARG A 173 -11.92 -2.82 6.77
CA ARG A 173 -10.95 -1.94 7.41
C ARG A 173 -9.79 -1.71 6.45
N VAL A 174 -9.60 -0.45 6.06
CA VAL A 174 -8.49 -0.04 5.20
C VAL A 174 -7.43 0.61 6.07
N THR A 175 -6.21 0.09 6.00
CA THR A 175 -5.08 0.59 6.80
C THR A 175 -3.83 0.74 5.94
N PRO A 176 -2.96 1.73 6.22
CA PRO A 176 -1.63 1.76 5.65
C PRO A 176 -0.88 0.46 5.94
N LEU A 177 -0.08 0.01 4.98
CA LEU A 177 0.81 -1.13 5.14
C LEU A 177 2.25 -0.67 4.88
N ASP A 178 3.10 -0.87 5.88
CA ASP A 178 4.51 -0.46 5.87
C ASP A 178 5.38 -1.41 5.05
N VAL A 179 5.01 -1.61 3.78
CA VAL A 179 5.78 -2.37 2.79
C VAL A 179 6.04 -1.46 1.59
N GLY A 180 7.31 -1.15 1.37
CA GLY A 180 7.70 -0.17 0.36
C GLY A 180 7.27 1.25 0.71
N ALA A 181 7.10 2.10 -0.32
CA ALA A 181 6.73 3.51 -0.11
C ALA A 181 5.22 3.72 0.06
N GLN A 182 4.37 2.81 -0.44
CA GLN A 182 2.92 3.01 -0.60
C GLN A 182 2.15 1.68 -0.60
N GLY A 183 1.95 1.11 0.60
CA GLY A 183 1.11 -0.08 0.78
C GLY A 183 -0.23 0.23 1.42
N THR A 184 -1.27 -0.47 1.00
CA THR A 184 -2.61 -0.44 1.62
C THR A 184 -3.05 -1.85 1.91
N SER A 185 -3.41 -2.15 3.16
CA SER A 185 -4.08 -3.39 3.56
C SER A 185 -5.58 -3.17 3.66
N ILE A 186 -6.34 -4.10 3.11
CA ILE A 186 -7.80 -4.15 3.16
C ILE A 186 -8.17 -5.43 3.88
N VAL A 187 -8.73 -5.30 5.07
CA VAL A 187 -9.17 -6.41 5.92
C VAL A 187 -10.69 -6.51 5.84
N THR A 188 -11.19 -7.69 5.52
CA THR A 188 -12.63 -7.99 5.50
C THR A 188 -13.06 -8.48 6.88
N ASP A 189 -14.04 -7.83 7.49
CA ASP A 189 -14.74 -8.27 8.68
C ASP A 189 -16.05 -8.93 8.23
N TYR A 190 -16.09 -10.27 8.16
CA TYR A 190 -17.23 -10.97 7.55
C TYR A 190 -18.55 -10.77 8.29
N TYR A 191 -18.49 -10.52 9.59
CA TYR A 191 -19.67 -10.44 10.44
C TYR A 191 -19.94 -9.02 10.95
N GLY A 192 -19.06 -8.06 10.62
CA GLY A 192 -19.22 -6.68 11.02
C GLY A 192 -19.08 -6.47 12.52
N VAL A 193 -18.31 -7.32 13.22
CA VAL A 193 -18.13 -7.21 14.67
C VAL A 193 -17.52 -5.86 15.07
N THR A 194 -16.80 -5.22 14.14
CA THR A 194 -16.24 -3.87 14.31
C THR A 194 -17.29 -2.75 14.34
N ALA A 195 -18.56 -3.03 14.02
CA ALA A 195 -19.65 -2.07 14.15
C ALA A 195 -19.89 -1.67 15.60
N ASP A 196 -19.87 -2.66 16.49
CA ASP A 196 -20.21 -2.51 17.91
C ASP A 196 -18.97 -2.27 18.76
N ASP A 197 -17.84 -2.88 18.38
CA ASP A 197 -16.54 -2.68 19.00
C ASP A 197 -15.44 -2.54 17.93
N PRO A 198 -14.96 -1.31 17.66
CA PRO A 198 -13.90 -1.08 16.67
C PRO A 198 -12.58 -1.83 16.95
N ALA A 199 -12.37 -2.30 18.18
CA ALA A 199 -11.21 -3.10 18.57
C ALA A 199 -11.45 -4.62 18.48
N ALA A 200 -12.66 -5.06 18.13
CA ALA A 200 -12.98 -6.47 17.99
C ALA A 200 -12.15 -7.13 16.89
N ASP A 201 -11.68 -8.34 17.18
CA ASP A 201 -10.97 -9.20 16.24
C ASP A 201 -11.88 -10.38 15.86
N GLY A 202 -12.68 -10.16 14.82
CA GLY A 202 -13.57 -11.16 14.24
C GLY A 202 -12.90 -12.05 13.21
N ILE A 203 -13.71 -12.88 12.56
CA ILE A 203 -13.29 -13.72 11.44
C ILE A 203 -13.26 -12.87 10.17
N GLY A 204 -12.21 -13.04 9.39
CA GLY A 204 -11.98 -12.22 8.22
C GLY A 204 -10.85 -12.73 7.34
N ASP A 205 -10.67 -12.02 6.23
CA ASP A 205 -9.52 -12.17 5.35
C ASP A 205 -8.86 -10.82 5.06
N ALA A 206 -7.76 -10.85 4.32
CA ALA A 206 -7.04 -9.64 3.97
C ALA A 206 -6.37 -9.74 2.61
N VAL A 207 -6.39 -8.61 1.91
CA VAL A 207 -5.55 -8.35 0.74
C VAL A 207 -4.69 -7.10 0.99
N ALA A 208 -3.59 -6.99 0.27
CA ALA A 208 -2.73 -5.83 0.26
C ALA A 208 -2.53 -5.37 -1.18
N VAL A 209 -2.52 -4.05 -1.38
CA VAL A 209 -2.20 -3.40 -2.65
C VAL A 209 -0.93 -2.58 -2.46
N LEU A 210 0.05 -2.78 -3.33
CA LEU A 210 1.35 -2.11 -3.31
C LEU A 210 1.71 -1.62 -4.70
N ARG A 211 2.55 -0.59 -4.78
CA ARG A 211 3.14 -0.13 -6.05
C ARG A 211 4.65 -0.03 -5.97
N ARG A 212 5.36 -0.67 -6.90
CA ARG A 212 6.81 -0.50 -7.09
C ARG A 212 7.12 -0.10 -8.53
N GLY A 213 7.66 1.10 -8.71
CA GLY A 213 7.93 1.68 -10.02
C GLY A 213 6.69 1.68 -10.92
N THR A 214 6.75 0.99 -12.06
CA THR A 214 5.65 0.88 -13.04
C THR A 214 4.67 -0.27 -12.75
N ALA A 215 4.85 -1.03 -11.66
CA ALA A 215 4.01 -2.17 -11.32
C ALA A 215 3.14 -1.93 -10.09
N VAL A 216 1.89 -2.40 -10.15
CA VAL A 216 0.96 -2.51 -9.03
C VAL A 216 0.68 -3.99 -8.77
N VAL A 217 0.71 -4.39 -7.51
CA VAL A 217 0.36 -5.76 -7.08
C VAL A 217 -0.75 -5.72 -6.05
N LEU A 218 -1.74 -6.60 -6.23
CA LEU A 218 -2.65 -7.04 -5.18
C LEU A 218 -2.19 -8.44 -4.74
N VAL A 219 -2.10 -8.68 -3.44
CA VAL A 219 -1.75 -9.99 -2.90
C VAL A 219 -2.50 -10.28 -1.61
N GLY A 220 -2.94 -11.51 -1.42
CA GLY A 220 -3.59 -11.89 -0.18
C GLY A 220 -4.09 -13.32 -0.15
N ALA A 221 -5.03 -13.57 0.75
CA ALA A 221 -5.81 -14.78 0.79
C ALA A 221 -7.29 -14.38 0.87
N ALA A 222 -8.13 -15.03 0.07
CA ALA A 222 -9.57 -14.84 0.08
C ALA A 222 -10.25 -16.06 0.70
N GLY A 223 -11.25 -15.85 1.55
CA GLY A 223 -11.90 -16.93 2.30
C GLY A 223 -11.05 -17.42 3.47
N GLY A 224 -11.47 -18.52 4.10
CA GLY A 224 -10.86 -19.02 5.32
C GLY A 224 -11.55 -18.54 6.59
N GLU A 225 -11.26 -19.22 7.70
CA GLU A 225 -11.68 -18.83 9.05
C GLU A 225 -10.50 -18.25 9.85
N ASP A 226 -9.77 -17.30 9.28
CA ASP A 226 -8.71 -16.61 10.01
C ASP A 226 -9.29 -15.47 10.85
N SER A 227 -8.59 -15.13 11.94
CA SER A 227 -8.82 -13.86 12.62
C SER A 227 -8.42 -12.70 11.69
N MET A 228 -9.10 -11.55 11.78
CA MET A 228 -8.72 -10.36 11.02
C MET A 228 -7.26 -9.95 11.28
N SER A 229 -6.80 -10.02 12.53
CA SER A 229 -5.40 -9.75 12.89
C SER A 229 -4.41 -10.75 12.29
N GLY A 230 -4.75 -12.05 12.30
CA GLY A 230 -3.97 -13.12 11.68
C GLY A 230 -3.88 -12.96 10.16
N ALA A 231 -5.01 -12.68 9.51
CA ALA A 231 -5.08 -12.41 8.07
C ALA A 231 -4.22 -11.20 7.69
N GLN A 232 -4.29 -10.10 8.46
CA GLN A 232 -3.48 -8.91 8.23
C GLN A 232 -1.98 -9.17 8.39
N ALA A 233 -1.56 -9.89 9.44
CA ALA A 233 -0.15 -10.26 9.64
C ALA A 233 0.39 -11.13 8.50
N ARG A 234 -0.40 -12.11 8.06
CA ARG A 234 -0.11 -12.97 6.92
C ARG A 234 0.04 -12.17 5.62
N VAL A 235 -0.89 -11.26 5.36
CA VAL A 235 -0.88 -10.44 4.13
C VAL A 235 0.35 -9.54 4.08
N ALA A 236 0.80 -9.02 5.22
CA ALA A 236 2.04 -8.24 5.30
C ALA A 236 3.26 -9.08 4.87
N GLY A 237 3.31 -10.35 5.27
CA GLY A 237 4.35 -11.28 4.83
C GLY A 237 4.30 -11.59 3.33
N TYR A 238 3.10 -11.71 2.74
CA TYR A 238 2.96 -11.88 1.29
C TYR A 238 3.36 -10.61 0.53
N ALA A 239 2.93 -9.46 1.03
CA ALA A 239 3.22 -8.14 0.50
C ALA A 239 4.73 -7.89 0.42
N GLN A 240 5.47 -8.18 1.49
CA GLN A 240 6.93 -8.01 1.51
C GLN A 240 7.62 -8.86 0.43
N GLN A 241 7.25 -10.14 0.33
CA GLN A 241 7.83 -11.03 -0.68
C GLN A 241 7.46 -10.63 -2.12
N ALA A 242 6.22 -10.17 -2.33
CA ALA A 242 5.77 -9.69 -3.63
C ALA A 242 6.51 -8.40 -4.02
N TRP A 243 6.68 -7.48 -3.08
CA TRP A 243 7.43 -6.23 -3.26
C TRP A 243 8.84 -6.47 -3.79
N GLU A 244 9.56 -7.43 -3.19
CA GLU A 244 10.92 -7.79 -3.60
C GLU A 244 10.99 -8.27 -5.05
N ARG A 245 9.99 -9.03 -5.50
CA ARG A 245 9.92 -9.54 -6.88
C ARG A 245 9.64 -8.46 -7.93
N LEU A 246 9.02 -7.35 -7.54
CA LEU A 246 8.73 -6.23 -8.45
C LEU A 246 9.94 -5.33 -8.69
N CYS A 247 11.11 -5.65 -8.15
CA CYS A 247 12.33 -4.87 -8.25
C CYS A 247 12.65 -4.41 -9.70
N ARG A 248 12.43 -5.29 -10.68
CA ARG A 248 12.69 -5.04 -12.10
C ARG A 248 11.91 -3.87 -12.70
N TYR A 249 10.82 -3.43 -12.07
CA TYR A 249 9.95 -2.36 -12.56
C TYR A 249 10.31 -0.98 -11.98
N GLN A 250 11.31 -0.90 -11.11
CA GLN A 250 11.82 0.36 -10.56
C GLN A 250 12.96 0.89 -11.44
N VAL A 251 12.80 2.10 -11.99
CA VAL A 251 13.81 2.76 -12.83
C VAL A 251 15.14 2.95 -12.10
N GLU A 252 15.08 3.30 -10.81
CA GLU A 252 16.24 3.58 -9.97
C GLU A 252 16.92 2.30 -9.44
N GLY A 253 16.37 1.13 -9.71
CA GLY A 253 16.81 -0.13 -9.11
C GLY A 253 16.38 -0.30 -7.65
N CYS A 254 16.89 -1.33 -7.00
CA CYS A 254 16.51 -1.70 -5.63
C CYS A 254 17.68 -1.45 -4.70
N ALA A 255 17.60 -0.34 -3.96
CA ALA A 255 18.46 -0.07 -2.82
C ALA A 255 17.92 -0.76 -1.56
#